data_AF-A0A7X9C2H1-F1
#
_entry.id   AF-A0A7X9C2H1-F1
#
_cell.length_a   1.000
_cell.length_b   1.000
_cell.length_c   1.000
_cell.angle_alpha   90.00
_cell.angle_beta   90.00
_cell.angle_gamma   90.00
#
_symmetry.space_group_name_H-M   'P 1'
#
loop_
_entity.id
_entity.type
_entity.pdbx_description
1 polymer ?
#
loop_
_entity_poly.entity_id
_entity_poly.type
_entity_poly.pdbx_seq_one_letter_code
_entity_poly.pdbx_strand_id
1 'polypeptide(L)' 'MKTGLLLKMLEKDMQIDEIVFCDTTMEFPTMYNHIKKVEKYIDRKITRISEHSFEYWMFEHIKTKSKNKGKCGYGKL' A
#
# COMPACT_ATOMS: atom_id res chain seq x y z
N MET A 1 2.06 -4.19 2.50
CA MET A 1 1.16 -4.90 3.43
C MET A 1 1.99 -5.69 4.45
N LYS A 2 1.71 -5.58 5.75
CA LYS A 2 2.39 -6.39 6.78
C LYS A 2 1.64 -7.70 7.01
N THR A 3 2.09 -8.78 6.37
CA THR A 3 1.42 -10.09 6.40
C THR A 3 1.34 -10.71 7.80
N GLY A 4 2.39 -10.54 8.64
CA GLY A 4 2.37 -11.09 10.00
C GLY A 4 1.27 -10.53 10.88
N LEU A 5 0.90 -9.26 10.70
CA LEU A 5 -0.22 -8.66 11.42
C LEU A 5 -1.56 -9.26 10.96
N LEU A 6 -1.76 -9.40 9.65
CA LEU A 6 -2.98 -10.01 9.10
C LEU A 6 -3.16 -11.44 9.63
N LEU A 7 -2.11 -12.26 9.58
CA LEU A 7 -2.17 -13.63 10.09
C LEU A 7 -2.51 -13.65 11.58
N LYS A 8 -1.93 -12.73 12.37
CA LYS A 8 -2.22 -12.65 13.80
C LYS A 8 -3.66 -12.22 14.09
N MET A 9 -4.26 -11.39 13.24
CA MET A 9 -5.66 -10.99 13.36
C MET A 9 -6.59 -12.17 13.04
N LEU A 10 -6.28 -12.96 12.00
CA LEU A 10 -7.01 -14.18 11.67
C LEU A 10 -6.92 -15.22 12.79
N GLU A 11 -5.73 -15.45 13.35
CA GLU A 11 -5.54 -16.35 14.51
C GLU A 11 -6.35 -15.93 15.75
N LYS A 12 -6.57 -14.62 15.92
CA LYS A 12 -7.30 -14.05 17.05
C LYS A 12 -8.80 -13.89 16.79
N ASP A 13 -9.30 -14.42 15.68
CA ASP A 13 -10.69 -14.28 15.24
C ASP A 13 -11.18 -12.82 15.25
N MET A 14 -10.27 -11.89 14.93
CA MET A 14 -10.61 -10.47 14.85
C MET A 14 -11.44 -10.23 13.60
N GLN A 15 -12.51 -9.45 13.73
CA GLN A 15 -13.29 -9.01 12.58
C GLN A 15 -12.39 -8.20 11.64
N ILE A 16 -12.36 -8.63 10.38
CA ILE A 16 -11.69 -7.94 9.28
C ILE A 16 -12.76 -7.74 8.21
N ASP A 17 -13.12 -6.49 7.91
CA ASP A 17 -14.12 -6.19 6.87
C ASP A 17 -13.47 -6.23 5.47
N GLU A 18 -12.32 -5.59 5.30
CA GLU A 18 -11.59 -5.54 4.03
C GLU A 18 -10.07 -5.65 4.22
N ILE A 19 -9.40 -6.24 3.22
CA ILE A 19 -7.94 -6.35 3.18
C ILE A 19 -7.44 -5.57 1.97
N VAL A 20 -6.66 -4.52 2.21
CA VAL A 20 -6.19 -3.61 1.16
C VAL A 20 -4.66 -3.64 1.05
N PHE A 21 -4.17 -3.75 -0.19
CA PHE A 21 -2.78 -3.56 -0.57
C PHE A 21 -2.65 -2.30 -1.42
N CYS A 22 -1.91 -1.31 -0.93
CA CYS A 22 -1.52 -0.15 -1.72
C CYS A 22 -0.39 -0.55 -2.65
N ASP A 23 -0.66 -0.53 -3.95
CA ASP A 23 0.28 -0.87 -5.01
C ASP A 23 0.96 0.42 -5.48
N THR A 24 2.25 0.55 -5.17
CA THR A 24 3.04 1.74 -5.53
C THR A 24 3.80 1.55 -6.85
N THR A 25 3.68 0.38 -7.49
CA THR A 25 4.46 -0.07 -8.66
C THR A 25 5.97 -0.16 -8.43
N MET A 26 6.45 0.16 -7.23
CA MET A 26 7.86 0.19 -6.84
C MET A 26 8.28 -1.05 -6.04
N GLU A 27 7.35 -1.96 -5.76
CA GLU A 27 7.60 -3.18 -5.04
C GLU A 27 8.34 -4.21 -5.89
N PHE A 28 9.17 -5.03 -5.23
CA PHE A 28 9.84 -6.14 -5.90
C PHE A 28 8.84 -7.16 -6.48
N PRO A 29 9.13 -7.79 -7.64
CA PRO A 29 8.29 -8.85 -8.22
C PRO A 29 7.91 -9.97 -7.23
N THR A 30 8.83 -10.28 -6.31
CA THR A 30 8.62 -11.26 -5.24
C THR A 30 7.49 -10.87 -4.28
N MET A 31 7.25 -9.58 -4.06
CA MET A 31 6.17 -9.08 -3.21
C MET A 31 4.80 -9.39 -3.81
N TYR A 32 4.63 -9.22 -5.13
CA TYR A 32 3.37 -9.55 -5.80
C TYR A 32 3.08 -11.05 -5.75
N ASN A 33 4.12 -11.88 -5.90
CA ASN A 33 4.00 -13.33 -5.71
C ASN A 33 3.64 -13.70 -4.26
N HIS A 34 4.21 -12.99 -3.28
CA HIS A 34 3.88 -13.16 -1.87
C HIS A 34 2.42 -12.82 -1.58
N ILE A 35 1.90 -11.70 -2.11
CA ILE A 35 0.50 -11.31 -1.94
C ILE A 35 -0.44 -12.37 -2.52
N LYS A 36 -0.14 -12.91 -3.71
CA LYS A 36 -0.92 -14.01 -4.31
C LYS A 36 -0.93 -15.27 -3.43
N LYS A 37 0.20 -15.61 -2.81
CA LYS A 37 0.27 -16.75 -1.87
C LYS A 37 -0.58 -16.51 -0.63
N VAL A 38 -0.53 -15.29 -0.08
CA VAL A 38 -1.33 -14.91 1.09
C VAL A 38 -2.82 -14.94 0.77
N GLU A 39 -3.25 -14.35 -0.34
CA GLU A 39 -4.64 -14.34 -0.81
C GLU A 39 -5.20 -15.77 -0.92
N LYS A 40 -4.42 -16.70 -1.50
CA LYS A 40 -4.78 -18.13 -1.56
C LYS A 40 -4.81 -18.81 -0.18
N TYR A 41 -3.91 -18.43 0.72
CA TYR A 41 -3.81 -19.04 2.05
C TYR A 41 -4.97 -18.64 2.96
N ILE A 42 -5.37 -17.37 2.93
CA ILE A 42 -6.46 -16.83 3.76
C ILE A 42 -7.83 -17.04 3.13
N ASP A 43 -7.89 -17.47 1.87
CA ASP A 43 -9.10 -17.62 1.04
C ASP A 43 -9.99 -16.36 1.03
N ARG A 44 -9.35 -15.19 0.98
CA ARG A 44 -10.01 -13.88 0.96
C ARG A 44 -9.31 -12.97 -0.01
N LYS A 45 -10.10 -12.22 -0.77
CA LYS A 45 -9.62 -11.26 -1.75
C LYS A 45 -8.83 -10.13 -1.08
N ILE A 46 -7.69 -9.78 -1.66
CA ILE A 46 -6.91 -8.60 -1.28
C ILE A 46 -7.14 -7.51 -2.33
N THR A 47 -7.83 -6.44 -1.95
CA THR A 47 -8.08 -5.30 -2.84
C THR A 47 -6.77 -4.55 -3.09
N ARG A 48 -6.40 -4.40 -4.36
CA ARG A 48 -5.24 -3.58 -4.75
C ARG A 48 -5.71 -2.19 -5.10
N ILE A 49 -5.16 -1.18 -4.44
CA ILE A 49 -5.43 0.23 -4.74
C ILE A 49 -4.19 0.88 -5.33
N SER A 50 -4.35 1.58 -6.45
CA SER A 50 -3.32 2.36 -7.11
C SER A 50 -3.97 3.63 -7.67
N GLU A 51 -4.06 4.68 -6.84
CA GLU A 51 -4.69 5.94 -7.26
C GLU A 51 -3.74 6.76 -8.14
N HIS A 52 -2.46 6.84 -7.76
CA HIS A 52 -1.38 7.45 -8.53
C HIS A 52 -0.05 6.74 -8.23
N SER A 53 0.91 6.85 -9.15
CA SER A 53 2.25 6.27 -8.97
C SER A 53 2.97 6.90 -7.77
N PHE A 54 3.91 6.16 -7.18
CA PHE A 54 4.79 6.70 -6.15
C PHE A 54 5.49 7.98 -6.62
N GLU A 55 5.92 8.00 -7.88
CA GLU A 55 6.62 9.13 -8.50
C GLU A 55 5.74 10.39 -8.57
N TYR A 56 4.47 10.23 -8.94
CA TYR A 56 3.50 11.33 -8.93
C TYR A 56 3.43 11.97 -7.53
N TRP A 57 3.26 11.16 -6.49
CA TRP A 57 3.22 11.65 -5.10
C TRP A 57 4.55 12.24 -4.64
N MET A 58 5.66 11.72 -5.14
CA MET A 58 7.01 12.13 -4.75
C MET A 58 7.47 13.42 -5.45
N PHE A 59 7.05 13.67 -6.69
CA PHE A 59 7.61 14.74 -7.53
C PHE A 59 6.59 15.72 -8.11
N GLU A 60 5.38 15.27 -8.44
CA GLU A 60 4.39 16.08 -9.18
C GLU A 60 3.27 16.60 -8.28
N HIS A 61 3.01 15.95 -7.15
CA HIS A 61 1.94 16.33 -6.23
C HIS A 61 2.26 17.66 -5.52
N ILE A 62 1.41 18.65 -5.74
CA ILE A 62 1.49 19.94 -5.06
C ILE A 62 0.95 19.78 -3.64
N LYS A 63 1.82 20.02 -2.66
CA LYS A 63 1.46 19.95 -1.24
C LYS A 63 0.42 21.02 -0.94
N THR A 64 -0.76 20.61 -0.48
CA THR A 64 -1.87 21.53 -0.16
C THR A 64 -1.91 21.93 1.32
N LYS A 65 -1.15 21.26 2.19
CA LYS A 65 -1.17 21.41 3.66
C LYS A 65 0.23 21.63 4.25
N SER A 66 0.28 22.25 5.44
CA SER A 66 1.50 22.50 6.25
C SER A 66 2.50 23.53 5.68
N LYS A 67 3.69 23.63 6.30
CA LYS A 67 4.77 24.60 6.01
C LYS A 67 5.31 24.54 4.57
N ASN A 68 5.01 23.47 3.83
CA ASN A 68 5.43 23.26 2.45
C ASN A 68 4.29 23.45 1.44
N LYS A 69 3.18 24.10 1.84
CA LYS A 69 2.05 24.38 0.96
C LYS A 69 2.50 25.11 -0.31
N GLY A 70 2.04 24.65 -1.47
CA GLY A 70 2.38 25.18 -2.79
C GLY A 70 3.70 24.68 -3.36
N LYS A 71 4.47 23.86 -2.62
CA LYS A 71 5.69 23.24 -3.13
C LYS A 71 5.39 21.89 -3.76
N CYS A 72 6.02 21.65 -4.90
CA CYS A 72 5.98 20.40 -5.62
C CYS A 72 7.15 19.51 -5.19
N GLY A 73 6.89 18.23 -4.98
CA GLY A 73 7.90 17.19 -4.79
C GLY A 73 8.74 17.22 -3.50
N TYR A 74 9.56 16.18 -3.34
CA TYR A 74 10.58 16.01 -2.30
C TYR A 74 12.00 16.05 -2.89
N GLY A 75 12.27 17.06 -3.71
CA GLY A 75 13.61 17.36 -4.21
C GLY A 75 13.99 18.81 -3.92
N LYS A 76 15.14 19.04 -3.28
CA LYS A 76 15.86 20.31 -3.45
C LYS A 76 16.42 20.27 -4.86
N LEU A 77 15.88 21.07 -5.78
CA LEU A 77 16.67 21.61 -6.88
C LEU A 77 17.44 22.81 -6.33
#